data_AF-A0A5B0MQQ0-F1
#
_entry.id   AF-A0A5B0MQQ0-F1
#
_cell.length_a   1.000
_cell.length_b   1.000
_cell.length_c   1.000
_cell.angle_alpha   90.00
_cell.angle_beta   90.00
_cell.angle_gamma   90.00
#
_symmetry.space_group_name_H-M   'P 1'
#
loop_
_entity.id
_entity.type
_entity.pdbx_description
1 polymer ?
#
loop_
_entity_poly.entity_id
_entity_poly.type
_entity_poly.pdbx_seq_one_letter_code
_entity_poly.pdbx_strand_id
1 'polypeptide(L)'
;MKPTVIPLEESASPSQQRSPAIPNGIITFALKKMQVHHPSQHTIYPHVNNIFDVVPRSFLEEVPVPENSSIVAPNSLRTIRHLGVSTPSFPDQPYPYQFTIPGNSLAEAEKFVQAMSETIRWNRSRKTDHSSTVEEAPNGPGKRPAVLFKLEYTCPRSGQLDRSPTSRKTHESIKCDCNAKFSISLHIKTNMLRVVWYWQHNHNPTSHTDMLVSRPPASVTKWLKDRVLSGLDWDTIEQLVNCSDIANLESDSVKPQGFAITYDRFRYLKNTCMTAPAKRDPNVLKSLALWNAQLLKTNWSTLVDLQDTSDFVFAFQSTWQKKMLLEHGRGMMMLDATHNSVQNYFLSQGKKISLYQRWASYANRSG
;
A
#
# COMPACT_ATOMS: atom_id res chain seq x y z
N MET A 1 -58.78 -25.19 9.95
CA MET A 1 -58.89 -26.04 11.16
C MET A 1 -57.61 -25.84 11.97
N LYS A 2 -57.66 -24.94 12.96
CA LYS A 2 -57.58 -25.24 14.41
C LYS A 2 -56.32 -26.03 14.83
N PRO A 3 -55.49 -25.47 15.73
CA PRO A 3 -54.28 -26.10 16.26
C PRO A 3 -54.61 -27.00 17.45
N THR A 4 -53.78 -28.02 17.70
CA THR A 4 -53.87 -28.85 18.91
C THR A 4 -52.82 -28.40 19.91
N VAL A 5 -53.35 -27.92 21.04
CA VAL A 5 -52.71 -27.61 22.33
C VAL A 5 -52.73 -28.88 23.19
N ILE A 6 -51.94 -28.89 24.29
CA ILE A 6 -52.20 -29.43 25.66
C ILE A 6 -50.96 -30.21 26.19
N PRO A 7 -50.53 -30.09 27.48
CA PRO A 7 -50.65 -28.99 28.45
C PRO A 7 -49.41 -28.77 29.36
N LEU A 8 -49.50 -27.74 30.22
CA LEU A 8 -48.76 -27.51 31.47
C LEU A 8 -49.28 -28.38 32.64
N GLU A 9 -48.40 -28.65 33.61
CA GLU A 9 -48.61 -28.59 35.08
C GLU A 9 -47.29 -28.00 35.63
N GLU A 10 -47.16 -26.84 36.28
CA GLU A 10 -47.81 -26.23 37.47
C GLU A 10 -47.60 -27.05 38.75
N SER A 11 -46.64 -26.69 39.61
CA SER A 11 -46.84 -25.94 40.88
C SER A 11 -45.59 -26.21 41.75
N ALA A 12 -45.13 -25.46 42.76
CA ALA A 12 -45.66 -24.37 43.55
C ALA A 12 -44.48 -23.59 44.20
N SER A 13 -44.64 -22.27 44.39
CA SER A 13 -43.97 -21.49 45.45
C SER A 13 -44.82 -21.61 46.73
N PRO A 14 -44.32 -21.34 47.97
CA PRO A 14 -44.07 -19.96 48.42
C PRO A 14 -43.00 -19.79 49.53
N SER A 15 -42.47 -18.58 49.70
CA SER A 15 -42.57 -17.83 50.97
C SER A 15 -41.61 -16.63 51.01
N GLN A 16 -42.21 -15.44 51.12
CA GLN A 16 -41.57 -14.17 51.48
C GLN A 16 -41.23 -14.16 52.97
N GLN A 17 -40.06 -13.64 53.34
CA GLN A 17 -39.83 -13.07 54.67
C GLN A 17 -39.07 -11.75 54.58
N ARG A 18 -39.46 -10.88 55.51
CA ARG A 18 -39.33 -9.42 55.56
C ARG A 18 -37.93 -8.99 56.01
N SER A 19 -37.44 -7.89 55.44
CA SER A 19 -36.32 -7.11 55.98
C SER A 19 -36.77 -6.27 57.18
N PRO A 20 -35.93 -6.07 58.21
CA PRO A 20 -36.01 -4.92 59.10
C PRO A 20 -35.04 -3.82 58.66
N ALA A 21 -35.36 -2.59 59.04
CA ALA A 21 -34.64 -1.36 58.72
C ALA A 21 -33.88 -0.80 59.94
N ILE A 22 -32.91 0.10 59.64
CA ILE A 22 -32.30 1.17 60.49
C ILE A 22 -31.10 0.71 61.36
N PRO A 23 -30.01 1.51 61.62
CA PRO A 23 -29.82 2.95 61.39
C PRO A 23 -28.54 3.41 60.65
N ASN A 24 -28.61 4.69 60.24
CA ASN A 24 -27.53 5.58 59.84
C ASN A 24 -26.34 5.58 60.82
N GLY A 25 -25.17 5.18 60.34
CA GLY A 25 -23.88 5.38 60.99
C GLY A 25 -22.89 5.94 59.99
N ILE A 26 -22.42 7.17 60.23
CA ILE A 26 -21.33 7.81 59.49
C ILE A 26 -20.06 6.98 59.77
N ILE A 27 -19.55 6.27 58.76
CA ILE A 27 -18.25 5.60 58.81
C ILE A 27 -17.36 6.21 57.73
N THR A 28 -16.40 7.00 58.19
CA THR A 28 -15.31 7.58 57.42
C THR A 28 -14.37 6.46 56.98
N PHE A 29 -14.47 6.00 55.73
CA PHE A 29 -13.50 5.07 55.16
C PHE A 29 -12.28 5.83 54.65
N ALA A 30 -11.20 5.74 55.42
CA ALA A 30 -9.86 6.05 54.94
C ALA A 30 -9.54 5.13 53.75
N LEU A 31 -9.39 5.69 52.55
CA LEU A 31 -8.88 5.00 51.37
C LEU A 31 -7.41 4.63 51.61
N LYS A 32 -7.19 3.45 52.19
CA LYS A 32 -5.91 2.75 52.12
C LYS A 32 -5.69 2.42 50.65
N LYS A 33 -4.84 3.19 49.97
CA LYS A 33 -4.32 2.85 48.63
C LYS A 33 -3.79 1.41 48.69
N MET A 34 -4.57 0.45 48.20
CA MET A 34 -4.04 -0.85 47.84
C MET A 34 -3.13 -0.61 46.65
N GLN A 35 -1.85 -0.51 46.96
CA GLN A 35 -0.78 -0.58 45.98
C GLN A 35 -0.85 -1.99 45.40
N VAL A 36 -1.61 -2.15 44.33
CA VAL A 36 -1.54 -3.34 43.49
C VAL A 36 -0.13 -3.33 42.93
N HIS A 37 0.76 -4.10 43.56
CA HIS A 37 2.00 -4.51 42.94
C HIS A 37 1.64 -5.26 41.67
N HIS A 38 1.64 -4.56 40.54
CA HIS A 38 1.90 -5.22 39.27
C HIS A 38 3.31 -5.80 39.38
N PRO A 39 3.49 -7.13 39.33
CA PRO A 39 4.82 -7.66 39.12
C PRO A 39 5.30 -7.09 37.79
N SER A 40 6.35 -6.29 37.84
CA SER A 40 7.12 -5.87 36.68
C SER A 40 7.73 -7.12 36.07
N GLN A 41 6.95 -7.83 35.26
CA GLN A 41 7.48 -8.80 34.33
C GLN A 41 8.43 -8.01 33.42
N HIS A 42 9.73 -8.13 33.66
CA HIS A 42 10.71 -7.81 32.66
C HIS A 42 10.34 -8.63 31.44
N THR A 43 9.66 -8.03 30.45
CA THR A 43 9.42 -8.66 29.16
C THR A 43 10.79 -8.94 28.56
N ILE A 44 11.25 -10.18 28.70
CA ILE A 44 12.46 -10.67 28.06
C ILE A 44 12.09 -10.78 26.59
N TYR A 45 12.74 -9.98 25.74
CA TYR A 45 12.65 -10.14 24.30
C TYR A 45 13.73 -11.15 23.91
N PRO A 46 13.41 -12.45 23.72
CA PRO A 46 14.39 -13.44 23.28
C PRO A 46 15.10 -12.97 22.01
N HIS A 47 16.38 -13.29 21.90
CA HIS A 47 17.16 -12.93 20.72
C HIS A 47 17.02 -13.99 19.63
N VAL A 48 16.63 -13.55 18.43
CA VAL A 48 16.58 -14.37 17.22
C VAL A 48 17.84 -14.08 16.42
N ASN A 49 18.71 -15.07 16.25
CA ASN A 49 19.96 -14.90 15.52
C ASN A 49 19.74 -14.74 14.01
N ASN A 50 18.78 -15.47 13.46
CA ASN A 50 18.44 -15.43 12.04
C ASN A 50 16.96 -15.11 11.87
N ILE A 51 16.65 -13.99 11.20
CA ILE A 51 15.27 -13.55 10.99
C ILE A 51 14.43 -14.57 10.21
N PHE A 52 15.05 -15.42 9.40
CA PHE A 52 14.37 -16.47 8.64
C PHE A 52 13.89 -17.64 9.51
N ASP A 53 14.30 -17.70 10.78
CA ASP A 53 13.77 -18.67 11.74
C ASP A 53 12.35 -18.31 12.19
N VAL A 54 11.95 -17.05 12.02
CA VAL A 54 10.63 -16.53 12.44
C VAL A 54 9.82 -15.94 11.28
N VAL A 55 10.47 -15.36 10.28
CA VAL A 55 9.79 -14.79 9.11
C VAL A 55 9.39 -15.94 8.16
N PRO A 56 8.14 -16.00 7.70
CA PRO A 56 7.73 -17.02 6.74
C PRO A 56 8.52 -16.89 5.44
N ARG A 57 8.85 -18.03 4.85
CA ARG A 57 9.48 -18.09 3.53
C ARG A 57 8.60 -17.41 2.49
N SER A 58 9.23 -16.74 1.54
CA SER A 58 8.56 -16.21 0.35
C SER A 58 7.72 -17.31 -0.31
N PHE A 59 6.49 -16.97 -0.67
CA PHE A 59 5.70 -17.80 -1.58
C PHE A 59 5.86 -17.38 -3.05
N LEU A 60 6.71 -16.38 -3.33
CA LEU A 60 7.00 -15.89 -4.67
C LEU A 60 8.22 -16.60 -5.22
N GLU A 61 8.10 -17.04 -6.45
CA GLU A 61 9.20 -17.64 -7.20
C GLU A 61 9.30 -16.97 -8.57
N GLU A 62 10.52 -16.62 -8.95
CA GLU A 62 10.83 -16.12 -10.29
C GLU A 62 11.22 -17.30 -11.18
N VAL A 63 10.47 -17.49 -12.25
CA VAL A 63 10.66 -18.60 -13.19
C VAL A 63 11.67 -18.18 -14.25
N PRO A 64 12.79 -18.92 -14.43
CA PRO A 64 13.79 -18.57 -15.42
C PRO A 64 13.21 -18.60 -16.85
N VAL A 65 13.88 -17.91 -17.77
CA VAL A 65 13.55 -17.99 -19.19
C VAL A 65 14.08 -19.32 -19.74
N PRO A 66 13.25 -20.15 -20.40
CA PRO A 66 13.71 -21.38 -21.03
C PRO A 66 14.77 -21.08 -22.10
N GLU A 67 15.92 -21.74 -22.02
CA GLU A 67 17.11 -21.47 -22.86
C GLU A 67 16.87 -21.68 -24.37
N ASN A 68 15.84 -22.45 -24.74
CA ASN A 68 15.57 -22.87 -26.12
C ASN A 68 14.28 -22.29 -26.72
N SER A 69 13.66 -21.28 -26.09
CA SER A 69 12.38 -20.75 -26.58
C SER A 69 12.55 -19.42 -27.32
N SER A 70 12.61 -19.51 -28.65
CA SER A 70 12.46 -18.38 -29.57
C SER A 70 11.06 -17.72 -29.53
N ILE A 71 10.14 -18.27 -28.72
CA ILE A 71 8.73 -17.90 -28.62
C ILE A 71 8.41 -17.12 -27.33
N VAL A 72 9.34 -17.06 -26.36
CA VAL A 72 9.06 -16.33 -25.10
C VAL A 72 9.16 -14.84 -25.34
N ALA A 73 8.06 -14.13 -25.07
CA ALA A 73 8.02 -12.68 -25.14
C ALA A 73 9.08 -12.10 -24.19
N PRO A 74 10.12 -11.41 -24.70
CA PRO A 74 11.12 -10.80 -23.85
C PRO A 74 10.39 -9.81 -22.93
N ASN A 75 10.72 -9.86 -21.64
CA ASN A 75 10.12 -9.05 -20.58
C ASN A 75 8.75 -9.50 -20.04
N SER A 76 8.25 -10.71 -20.32
CA SER A 76 7.06 -11.24 -19.65
C SER A 76 7.16 -11.20 -18.11
N LEU A 77 6.03 -11.15 -17.41
CA LEU A 77 6.03 -11.27 -15.95
C LEU A 77 6.22 -12.74 -15.58
N ARG A 78 7.44 -13.10 -15.16
CA ARG A 78 7.81 -14.49 -14.86
C ARG A 78 7.78 -14.80 -13.37
N THR A 79 6.71 -14.39 -12.69
CA THR A 79 6.57 -14.63 -11.25
C THR A 79 5.35 -15.49 -10.97
N ILE A 80 5.55 -16.57 -10.22
CA ILE A 80 4.48 -17.44 -9.72
C ILE A 80 4.30 -17.26 -8.22
N ARG A 81 3.15 -17.68 -7.71
CA ARG A 81 2.77 -17.67 -6.30
C ARG A 81 2.41 -19.08 -5.85
N HIS A 82 3.09 -19.56 -4.82
CA HIS A 82 2.69 -20.76 -4.09
C HIS A 82 1.52 -20.44 -3.15
N LEU A 83 0.45 -21.22 -3.27
CA LEU A 83 -0.77 -21.12 -2.47
C LEU A 83 -0.83 -22.24 -1.44
N GLY A 84 -1.64 -22.05 -0.40
CA GLY A 84 -1.85 -23.06 0.65
C GLY A 84 -0.64 -23.28 1.55
N VAL A 85 0.40 -22.46 1.43
CA VAL A 85 1.56 -22.50 2.32
C VAL A 85 1.10 -22.19 3.74
N SER A 86 1.57 -22.98 4.70
CA SER A 86 1.28 -22.77 6.13
C SER A 86 1.76 -21.39 6.57
N THR A 87 0.86 -20.63 7.18
CA THR A 87 1.24 -19.37 7.84
C THR A 87 2.02 -19.67 9.12
N PRO A 88 2.94 -18.78 9.54
CA PRO A 88 3.64 -18.92 10.82
C PRO A 88 2.66 -19.12 11.96
N SER A 89 2.91 -20.13 12.78
CA SER A 89 2.22 -20.37 14.04
C SER A 89 3.26 -20.52 15.13
N PHE A 90 3.08 -19.80 16.22
CA PHE A 90 3.96 -19.85 17.39
C PHE A 90 3.13 -20.33 18.60
N PRO A 91 2.73 -21.61 18.65
CA PRO A 91 1.83 -22.12 19.68
C PRO A 91 2.43 -22.00 21.10
N ASP A 92 3.75 -22.12 21.20
CA ASP A 92 4.47 -22.08 22.47
C ASP A 92 4.93 -20.67 22.87
N GLN A 93 4.61 -19.65 22.08
CA GLN A 93 5.02 -18.26 22.34
C GLN A 93 3.84 -17.41 22.81
N PRO A 94 4.07 -16.44 23.72
CA PRO A 94 3.03 -15.51 24.13
C PRO A 94 2.54 -14.69 22.94
N TYR A 95 1.24 -14.38 22.92
CA TYR A 95 0.63 -13.49 21.93
C TYR A 95 0.50 -12.06 22.51
N PRO A 96 1.04 -11.01 21.86
CA PRO A 96 1.85 -11.02 20.64
C PRO A 96 3.28 -11.54 20.87
N TYR A 97 3.95 -11.98 19.81
CA TYR A 97 5.26 -12.60 19.88
C TYR A 97 6.28 -11.47 19.89
N GLN A 98 7.09 -11.45 20.95
CA GLN A 98 8.04 -10.38 21.23
C GLN A 98 9.44 -10.96 21.18
N PHE A 99 10.32 -10.38 20.37
CA PHE A 99 11.70 -10.85 20.23
C PHE A 99 12.61 -9.72 19.73
N THR A 100 13.92 -9.92 19.85
CA THR A 100 14.91 -9.04 19.22
C THR A 100 15.52 -9.69 17.99
N ILE A 101 15.93 -8.87 17.04
CA ILE A 101 16.62 -9.29 15.81
C ILE A 101 18.02 -8.66 15.76
N PRO A 102 18.93 -9.18 14.92
CA PRO A 102 20.26 -8.59 14.76
C PRO A 102 20.18 -7.18 14.18
N GLY A 103 21.16 -6.35 14.56
CA GLY A 103 21.27 -4.97 14.10
C GLY A 103 20.69 -3.93 15.05
N ASN A 104 20.94 -2.67 14.71
CA ASN A 104 20.54 -1.48 15.48
C ASN A 104 20.21 -0.27 14.59
N SER A 105 20.14 -0.44 13.28
CA SER A 105 19.88 0.63 12.33
C SER A 105 18.50 0.53 11.68
N LEU A 106 18.05 1.65 11.11
CA LEU A 106 16.83 1.69 10.30
C LEU A 106 16.93 0.75 9.08
N ALA A 107 18.11 0.70 8.43
CA ALA A 107 18.33 -0.16 7.28
C ALA A 107 18.20 -1.66 7.61
N GLU A 108 18.68 -2.08 8.78
CA GLU A 108 18.50 -3.47 9.24
C GLU A 108 17.05 -3.78 9.61
N ALA A 109 16.34 -2.83 10.22
CA ALA A 109 14.90 -2.96 10.43
C ALA A 109 14.14 -3.10 9.10
N GLU A 110 14.53 -2.35 8.07
CA GLU A 110 13.94 -2.44 6.73
C GLU A 110 14.21 -3.78 6.04
N LYS A 111 15.36 -4.43 6.27
CA LYS A 111 15.61 -5.81 5.80
C LYS A 111 14.60 -6.80 6.38
N PHE A 112 14.29 -6.70 7.67
CA PHE A 112 13.25 -7.52 8.29
C PHE A 112 11.87 -7.23 7.69
N VAL A 113 11.52 -5.95 7.48
CA VAL A 113 10.27 -5.56 6.81
C VAL A 113 10.19 -6.15 5.40
N GLN A 114 11.28 -6.11 4.64
CA GLN A 114 11.34 -6.66 3.30
C GLN A 114 11.02 -8.16 3.33
N ALA A 115 11.70 -8.93 4.19
CA ALA A 115 11.45 -10.36 4.33
C ALA A 115 9.99 -10.67 4.74
N MET A 116 9.45 -9.94 5.72
CA MET A 116 8.02 -10.03 6.10
C MET A 116 7.06 -9.69 4.95
N SER A 117 7.50 -8.84 4.02
CA SER A 117 6.70 -8.35 2.90
C SER A 117 6.74 -9.23 1.65
N GLU A 118 7.60 -10.25 1.63
CA GLU A 118 7.63 -11.26 0.56
C GLU A 118 6.41 -12.19 0.60
N THR A 119 5.77 -12.30 1.76
CA THR A 119 4.52 -13.06 1.92
C THR A 119 3.30 -12.16 2.01
N ILE A 120 3.30 -11.09 2.78
CA ILE A 120 2.12 -10.23 2.87
C ILE A 120 2.54 -8.83 2.53
N ARG A 121 1.86 -8.16 1.60
CA ARG A 121 2.18 -6.77 1.29
C ARG A 121 1.66 -5.84 2.40
N TRP A 122 2.37 -5.80 3.53
CA TRP A 122 1.99 -5.04 4.71
C TRP A 122 1.85 -3.54 4.43
N ASN A 123 0.87 -2.89 5.05
CA ASN A 123 0.67 -1.45 4.96
C ASN A 123 1.43 -0.75 6.09
N ARG A 124 2.40 0.10 5.74
CA ARG A 124 3.08 0.99 6.70
C ARG A 124 2.09 2.01 7.28
N SER A 125 2.07 2.14 8.59
CA SER A 125 1.33 3.20 9.28
C SER A 125 1.98 4.56 8.98
N ARG A 126 1.17 5.57 8.63
CA ARG A 126 1.62 6.94 8.36
C ARG A 126 1.89 7.76 9.63
N LYS A 127 1.55 7.25 10.82
CA LYS A 127 1.59 8.03 12.07
C LYS A 127 2.98 8.11 12.72
N THR A 128 3.97 7.41 12.19
CA THR A 128 5.34 7.37 12.72
C THR A 128 6.30 8.01 11.73
N ASP A 129 6.22 9.33 11.57
CA ASP A 129 7.32 10.07 10.96
C ASP A 129 8.47 10.15 11.96
N HIS A 130 9.64 9.74 11.52
CA HIS A 130 10.85 9.79 12.32
C HIS A 130 11.40 11.21 12.25
N SER A 131 11.28 11.97 13.34
CA SER A 131 12.14 13.13 13.53
C SER A 131 13.56 12.61 13.64
N SER A 132 14.34 12.76 12.56
CA SER A 132 15.76 12.43 12.51
C SER A 132 16.60 13.43 13.32
N THR A 133 16.01 14.51 13.81
CA THR A 133 16.63 15.36 14.80
C THR A 133 16.59 14.67 16.15
N VAL A 134 17.77 14.25 16.61
CA VAL A 134 18.11 14.23 18.03
C VAL A 134 18.03 15.69 18.49
N GLU A 135 16.83 16.23 18.66
CA GLU A 135 16.69 17.48 19.39
C GLU A 135 17.09 17.19 20.84
N GLU A 136 17.97 18.04 21.35
CA GLU A 136 18.41 18.01 22.74
C GLU A 136 17.20 17.78 23.65
N ALA A 137 17.37 16.85 24.59
CA ALA A 137 16.29 16.37 25.43
C ALA A 137 15.49 17.55 26.01
N PRO A 138 14.16 17.58 25.86
CA PRO A 138 13.37 18.63 26.49
C PRO A 138 13.61 18.55 28.01
N ASN A 139 14.13 19.64 28.59
CA ASN A 139 14.36 19.83 30.02
C ASN A 139 13.03 19.96 30.80
N GLY A 140 12.11 19.01 30.59
CA GLY A 140 10.81 18.95 31.24
C GLY A 140 10.59 17.61 31.96
N PRO A 141 9.62 17.52 32.88
CA PRO A 141 9.32 16.32 33.67
C PRO A 141 8.66 15.18 32.85
N GLY A 142 8.80 15.19 31.52
CA GLY A 142 8.26 14.17 30.64
C GLY A 142 9.05 12.86 30.71
N LYS A 143 8.37 11.72 30.56
CA LYS A 143 9.04 10.42 30.38
C LYS A 143 9.93 10.50 29.14
N ARG A 144 11.24 10.28 29.32
CA ARG A 144 12.20 10.17 28.21
C ARG A 144 11.74 9.09 27.21
N PRO A 145 11.91 9.30 25.89
CA PRO A 145 11.60 8.28 24.90
C PRO A 145 12.35 6.99 25.21
N ALA A 146 11.67 5.85 25.14
CA ALA A 146 12.30 4.53 25.33
C ALA A 146 12.84 3.94 24.01
N VAL A 147 12.53 4.58 22.88
CA VAL A 147 12.73 4.08 21.53
C VAL A 147 13.26 5.22 20.64
N LEU A 148 14.26 4.94 19.80
CA LEU A 148 14.81 5.93 18.85
C LEU A 148 13.93 6.07 17.60
N PHE A 149 13.51 4.95 17.00
CA PHE A 149 12.58 4.92 15.89
C PHE A 149 11.65 3.72 16.00
N LYS A 150 10.45 3.82 15.40
CA LYS A 150 9.45 2.75 15.37
C LYS A 150 8.78 2.62 14.01
N LEU A 151 8.91 1.47 13.38
CA LEU A 151 8.17 1.11 12.17
C LEU A 151 6.93 0.30 12.56
N GLU A 152 5.76 0.64 12.01
CA GLU A 152 4.51 -0.06 12.27
C GLU A 152 3.83 -0.48 10.96
N TYR A 153 3.39 -1.73 10.91
CA TYR A 153 2.83 -2.36 9.73
C TYR A 153 1.56 -3.13 10.08
N THR A 154 0.55 -3.03 9.23
CA THR A 154 -0.75 -3.69 9.41
C THR A 154 -1.14 -4.49 8.17
N CYS A 155 -1.95 -5.52 8.37
CA CYS A 155 -2.47 -6.35 7.28
C CYS A 155 -3.19 -5.49 6.22
N PRO A 156 -3.09 -5.82 4.91
CA PRO A 156 -3.90 -5.24 3.84
C PRO A 156 -5.39 -5.19 4.12
N ARG A 157 -5.91 -6.21 4.81
CA ARG A 157 -7.33 -6.38 5.13
C ARG A 157 -7.73 -5.80 6.49
N SER A 158 -6.83 -5.05 7.15
CA SER A 158 -7.12 -4.40 8.44
C SER A 158 -8.19 -3.32 8.35
N GLY A 159 -8.96 -3.18 9.43
CA GLY A 159 -10.06 -2.22 9.56
C GLY A 159 -11.37 -2.68 8.93
N GLN A 160 -12.39 -1.87 9.10
CA GLN A 160 -13.73 -2.08 8.55
C GLN A 160 -14.02 -1.01 7.49
N LEU A 161 -14.84 -1.35 6.49
CA LEU A 161 -15.37 -0.36 5.56
C LEU A 161 -16.82 -0.06 5.93
N ASP A 162 -17.02 1.00 6.69
CA ASP A 162 -18.35 1.54 6.91
C ASP A 162 -18.78 2.28 5.65
N ARG A 163 -19.69 1.68 4.89
CA ARG A 163 -20.28 2.35 3.74
C ARG A 163 -21.34 3.32 4.23
N SER A 164 -21.29 4.55 3.73
CA SER A 164 -22.44 5.45 3.84
C SER A 164 -23.68 4.76 3.25
N PRO A 165 -24.86 4.85 3.89
CA PRO A 165 -26.12 4.35 3.33
C PRO A 165 -26.41 4.85 1.91
N THR A 166 -25.87 6.01 1.55
CA THR A 166 -26.04 6.64 0.23
C THR A 166 -24.95 6.25 -0.79
N SER A 167 -24.04 5.34 -0.44
CA SER A 167 -22.95 4.94 -1.32
C SER A 167 -23.47 4.13 -2.51
N ARG A 168 -23.18 4.62 -3.73
CA ARG A 168 -23.42 3.89 -4.99
C ARG A 168 -22.43 2.74 -5.26
N LYS A 169 -21.42 2.54 -4.39
CA LYS A 169 -20.43 1.48 -4.55
C LYS A 169 -21.00 0.14 -4.09
N THR A 170 -21.07 -0.82 -5.01
CA THR A 170 -21.59 -2.17 -4.78
C THR A 170 -20.48 -3.17 -4.41
N HIS A 171 -19.27 -3.03 -4.96
CA HIS A 171 -18.16 -3.96 -4.76
C HIS A 171 -17.79 -4.19 -3.30
N GLU A 172 -17.76 -5.47 -2.89
CA GLU A 172 -17.33 -5.93 -1.57
C GLU A 172 -16.01 -5.30 -1.13
N SER A 173 -15.93 -4.96 0.16
CA SER A 173 -14.71 -4.44 0.72
C SER A 173 -13.66 -5.53 0.82
N ILE A 174 -12.42 -5.21 0.46
CA ILE A 174 -11.29 -6.08 0.80
C ILE A 174 -11.00 -6.09 2.31
N LYS A 175 -11.60 -5.19 3.09
CA LYS A 175 -11.37 -5.04 4.53
C LYS A 175 -12.24 -6.02 5.33
N CYS A 176 -11.62 -6.78 6.22
CA CYS A 176 -12.27 -7.81 7.04
C CYS A 176 -11.89 -7.71 8.53
N ASP A 177 -11.49 -6.51 8.97
CA ASP A 177 -11.08 -6.24 10.34
C ASP A 177 -9.92 -7.10 10.85
N CYS A 178 -8.98 -7.43 9.96
CA CYS A 178 -7.83 -8.23 10.32
C CYS A 178 -6.91 -7.47 11.29
N ASN A 179 -6.69 -8.04 12.47
CA ASN A 179 -5.86 -7.47 13.54
C ASN A 179 -4.36 -7.78 13.40
N ALA A 180 -3.99 -8.60 12.42
CA ALA A 180 -2.59 -8.93 12.17
C ALA A 180 -1.78 -7.66 11.87
N LYS A 181 -0.68 -7.50 12.59
CA LYS A 181 0.22 -6.34 12.54
C LYS A 181 1.55 -6.67 13.15
N PHE A 182 2.59 -5.92 12.80
CA PHE A 182 3.85 -5.98 13.52
C PHE A 182 4.46 -4.60 13.65
N SER A 183 5.35 -4.44 14.63
CA SER A 183 6.16 -3.25 14.78
C SER A 183 7.60 -3.59 15.10
N ILE A 184 8.52 -2.78 14.59
CA ILE A 184 9.95 -2.87 14.88
C ILE A 184 10.36 -1.56 15.53
N SER A 185 11.12 -1.62 16.61
CA SER A 185 11.58 -0.42 17.32
C SER A 185 13.01 -0.57 17.79
N LEU A 186 13.82 0.48 17.65
CA LEU A 186 15.15 0.50 18.26
C LEU A 186 15.03 0.93 19.71
N HIS A 187 15.25 0.01 20.64
CA HIS A 187 15.20 0.30 22.07
C HIS A 187 16.49 0.96 22.55
N ILE A 188 16.38 2.17 23.11
CA ILE A 188 17.54 3.01 23.43
C ILE A 188 18.48 2.35 24.45
N LYS A 189 17.95 1.74 25.51
CA LYS A 189 18.80 1.20 26.58
C LYS A 189 19.61 -0.03 26.18
N THR A 190 19.04 -0.89 25.33
CA THR A 190 19.71 -2.14 24.92
C THR A 190 20.40 -1.98 23.57
N ASN A 191 20.14 -0.89 22.84
CA ASN A 191 20.58 -0.70 21.46
C ASN A 191 20.25 -1.89 20.54
N MET A 192 19.06 -2.47 20.74
CA MET A 192 18.59 -3.63 19.97
C MET A 192 17.27 -3.32 19.29
N LEU A 193 17.08 -3.88 18.10
CA LEU A 193 15.80 -3.91 17.41
C LEU A 193 14.85 -4.88 18.09
N ARG A 194 13.73 -4.36 18.58
CA ARG A 194 12.63 -5.12 19.19
C ARG A 194 11.47 -5.24 18.22
N VAL A 195 11.03 -6.46 17.98
CA VAL A 195 9.86 -6.80 17.17
C VAL A 195 8.71 -7.19 18.10
N VAL A 196 7.52 -6.67 17.81
CA VAL A 196 6.26 -7.11 18.39
C VAL A 196 5.36 -7.52 17.24
N TRP A 197 4.96 -8.79 17.20
CA TRP A 197 4.21 -9.35 16.09
C TRP A 197 2.89 -9.99 16.55
N TYR A 198 1.80 -9.49 15.99
CA TYR A 198 0.46 -10.07 16.08
C TYR A 198 0.25 -10.87 14.78
N TRP A 199 0.61 -12.16 14.79
CA TRP A 199 0.72 -12.97 13.58
C TRP A 199 -0.59 -13.62 13.13
N GLN A 200 -1.59 -13.71 14.00
CA GLN A 200 -2.86 -14.36 13.70
C GLN A 200 -3.71 -13.52 12.73
N HIS A 201 -4.02 -14.10 11.57
CA HIS A 201 -4.94 -13.55 10.58
C HIS A 201 -6.34 -14.16 10.76
N ASN A 202 -7.39 -13.38 10.52
CA ASN A 202 -8.79 -13.85 10.46
C ASN A 202 -9.26 -14.14 9.02
N HIS A 203 -8.32 -14.18 8.08
CA HIS A 203 -8.50 -14.55 6.68
C HIS A 203 -7.31 -15.43 6.27
N ASN A 204 -7.41 -16.12 5.14
CA ASN A 204 -6.30 -16.93 4.63
C ASN A 204 -5.43 -16.11 3.66
N PRO A 205 -4.25 -15.58 4.07
CA PRO A 205 -3.38 -14.79 3.21
C PRO A 205 -2.68 -15.61 2.11
N THR A 206 -2.72 -16.95 2.16
CA THR A 206 -2.12 -17.84 1.16
C THR A 206 -3.15 -18.45 0.20
N SER A 207 -4.40 -17.97 0.24
CA SER A 207 -5.46 -18.40 -0.67
C SER A 207 -5.42 -17.67 -2.02
N HIS A 208 -5.95 -18.32 -3.06
CA HIS A 208 -6.14 -17.69 -4.38
C HIS A 208 -7.05 -16.46 -4.30
N THR A 209 -8.14 -16.55 -3.53
CA THR A 209 -9.06 -15.44 -3.32
C THR A 209 -8.35 -14.23 -2.72
N ASP A 210 -7.49 -14.43 -1.72
CA ASP A 210 -6.70 -13.34 -1.13
C ASP A 210 -5.71 -12.75 -2.14
N MET A 211 -5.07 -13.59 -2.96
CA MET A 211 -4.18 -13.12 -4.03
C MET A 211 -4.87 -12.13 -4.97
N LEU A 212 -6.07 -12.43 -5.45
CA LEU A 212 -6.80 -11.58 -6.41
C LEU A 212 -7.24 -10.23 -5.82
N VAL A 213 -7.68 -10.22 -4.55
CA VAL A 213 -8.20 -9.00 -3.91
C VAL A 213 -7.11 -8.15 -3.24
N SER A 214 -6.02 -8.79 -2.82
CA SER A 214 -4.88 -8.14 -2.17
C SER A 214 -4.09 -7.27 -3.15
N ARG A 215 -3.22 -6.39 -2.64
CA ARG A 215 -2.26 -5.70 -3.50
C ARG A 215 -1.17 -6.70 -3.91
N PRO A 216 -0.82 -6.78 -5.21
CA PRO A 216 0.22 -7.68 -5.67
C PRO A 216 1.56 -7.27 -5.05
N PRO A 217 2.56 -8.17 -5.04
CA PRO A 217 3.88 -7.89 -4.51
C PRO A 217 4.50 -6.60 -5.07
N ALA A 218 5.46 -6.03 -4.34
CA ALA A 218 6.15 -4.81 -4.75
C ALA A 218 6.88 -4.98 -6.10
N SER A 219 7.51 -6.14 -6.32
CA SER A 219 8.15 -6.51 -7.59
C SER A 219 7.18 -6.49 -8.77
N VAL A 220 6.02 -7.14 -8.63
CA VAL A 220 4.96 -7.17 -9.65
C VAL A 220 4.40 -5.76 -9.93
N THR A 221 4.22 -4.95 -8.87
CA THR A 221 3.77 -3.56 -9.02
C THR A 221 4.80 -2.71 -9.76
N LYS A 222 6.08 -2.90 -9.46
CA LYS A 222 7.19 -2.22 -10.14
C LYS A 222 7.24 -2.62 -11.61
N TRP A 223 7.19 -3.92 -11.91
CA TRP A 223 7.14 -4.43 -13.27
C TRP A 223 6.01 -3.79 -14.10
N LEU A 224 4.78 -3.76 -13.55
CA LEU A 224 3.64 -3.15 -14.23
C LEU A 224 3.83 -1.64 -14.43
N LYS A 225 4.34 -0.94 -13.40
CA LYS A 225 4.63 0.50 -13.48
C LYS A 225 5.68 0.79 -14.56
N ASP A 226 6.74 0.00 -14.64
CA ASP A 226 7.80 0.18 -15.62
C ASP A 226 7.26 0.00 -17.04
N ARG A 227 6.37 -0.98 -17.29
CA ARG A 227 5.71 -1.16 -18.60
C ARG A 227 4.80 0.00 -18.98
N VAL A 228 4.01 0.50 -18.03
CA VAL A 228 3.17 1.68 -18.23
C VAL A 228 4.03 2.89 -18.60
N LEU A 229 5.16 3.09 -17.90
CA LEU A 229 6.09 4.19 -18.17
C LEU A 229 6.84 4.04 -19.50
N SER A 230 7.09 2.80 -19.96
CA SER A 230 7.60 2.51 -21.30
C SER A 230 6.58 2.75 -22.41
N GLY A 231 5.33 3.10 -22.08
CA GLY A 231 4.28 3.43 -23.04
C GLY A 231 3.54 2.22 -23.61
N LEU A 232 3.66 1.03 -23.00
CA LEU A 232 2.89 -0.14 -23.43
C LEU A 232 1.40 0.06 -23.13
N ASP A 233 0.55 -0.34 -24.08
CA ASP A 233 -0.89 -0.38 -23.89
C ASP A 233 -1.33 -1.61 -23.08
N TRP A 234 -2.62 -1.66 -22.77
CA TRP A 234 -3.18 -2.75 -21.99
C TRP A 234 -3.04 -4.07 -22.74
N ASP A 235 -3.40 -4.12 -24.02
CA ASP A 235 -3.42 -5.36 -24.81
C ASP A 235 -2.02 -6.01 -24.84
N THR A 236 -0.97 -5.20 -24.99
CA THR A 236 0.42 -5.69 -24.93
C THR A 236 0.77 -6.19 -23.53
N ILE A 237 0.38 -5.46 -22.47
CA ILE A 237 0.64 -5.89 -21.09
C ILE A 237 -0.12 -7.17 -20.76
N GLU A 238 -1.35 -7.30 -21.22
CA GLU A 238 -2.20 -8.48 -21.04
C GLU A 238 -1.56 -9.73 -21.65
N GLN A 239 -0.97 -9.61 -22.85
CA GLN A 239 -0.19 -10.69 -23.46
C GLN A 239 1.05 -11.04 -22.63
N LEU A 240 1.76 -10.04 -22.09
CA LEU A 240 2.97 -10.24 -21.29
C LEU A 240 2.71 -10.89 -19.92
N VAL A 241 1.52 -10.68 -19.33
CA VAL A 241 1.13 -11.32 -18.07
C VAL A 241 0.51 -12.70 -18.28
N ASN A 242 -0.06 -12.97 -19.46
CA ASN A 242 -0.64 -14.25 -19.84
C ASN A 242 0.30 -15.09 -20.72
N CYS A 243 1.61 -14.98 -20.48
CA CYS A 243 2.61 -15.76 -21.21
C CYS A 243 2.36 -17.26 -21.00
N SER A 244 2.22 -18.01 -22.10
CA SER A 244 1.69 -19.38 -22.07
C SER A 244 2.53 -20.34 -21.24
N ASP A 245 3.86 -20.20 -21.27
CA ASP A 245 4.76 -21.03 -20.48
C ASP A 245 4.59 -20.83 -18.97
N ILE A 246 4.31 -19.61 -18.51
CA ILE A 246 3.99 -19.32 -17.10
C ILE A 246 2.56 -19.77 -16.77
N ALA A 247 1.60 -19.54 -17.67
CA ALA A 247 0.22 -19.96 -17.49
C ALA A 247 0.10 -21.50 -17.36
N ASN A 248 0.92 -22.24 -18.09
CA ASN A 248 0.97 -23.71 -18.03
C ASN A 248 1.48 -24.27 -16.69
N LEU A 249 2.09 -23.44 -15.84
CA LEU A 249 2.50 -23.82 -14.47
C LEU A 249 1.35 -23.74 -13.47
N GLU A 250 0.17 -23.28 -13.89
CA GLU A 250 -0.99 -23.15 -13.03
C GLU A 250 -1.43 -24.52 -12.47
N SER A 251 -1.62 -24.56 -11.16
CA SER A 251 -2.23 -25.69 -10.44
C SER A 251 -3.06 -25.17 -9.26
N ASP A 252 -3.58 -26.06 -8.41
CA ASP A 252 -4.30 -25.66 -7.20
C ASP A 252 -3.38 -24.98 -6.18
N SER A 253 -2.10 -25.37 -6.14
CA SER A 253 -1.10 -24.83 -5.22
C SER A 253 -0.17 -23.80 -5.85
N VAL A 254 -0.27 -23.52 -7.16
CA VAL A 254 0.60 -22.56 -7.85
C VAL A 254 -0.22 -21.70 -8.80
N LYS A 255 -0.11 -20.37 -8.69
CA LYS A 255 -0.77 -19.44 -9.62
C LYS A 255 0.21 -18.41 -10.20
N PRO A 256 0.14 -18.09 -11.50
CA PRO A 256 0.82 -16.94 -12.07
C PRO A 256 0.43 -15.63 -11.37
N GLN A 257 1.42 -14.78 -11.04
CA GLN A 257 1.14 -13.45 -10.47
C GLN A 257 0.51 -12.50 -11.49
N GLY A 258 0.62 -12.80 -12.78
CA GLY A 258 -0.08 -12.09 -13.85
C GLY A 258 -1.59 -11.99 -13.61
N PHE A 259 -2.20 -13.01 -13.02
CA PHE A 259 -3.64 -13.05 -12.77
C PHE A 259 -4.12 -12.01 -11.75
N ALA A 260 -3.23 -11.50 -10.89
CA ALA A 260 -3.56 -10.41 -9.96
C ALA A 260 -3.52 -9.01 -10.61
N ILE A 261 -3.01 -8.91 -11.84
CA ILE A 261 -2.97 -7.66 -12.62
C ILE A 261 -4.29 -7.51 -13.39
N THR A 262 -5.00 -6.42 -13.14
CA THR A 262 -6.28 -6.12 -13.79
C THR A 262 -6.19 -4.84 -14.61
N TYR A 263 -7.10 -4.69 -15.57
CA TYR A 263 -7.24 -3.47 -16.37
C TYR A 263 -7.39 -2.23 -15.49
N ASP A 264 -8.17 -2.30 -14.41
CA ASP A 264 -8.36 -1.18 -13.49
C ASP A 264 -7.04 -0.73 -12.82
N ARG A 265 -6.17 -1.67 -12.48
CA ARG A 265 -4.84 -1.34 -11.94
C ARG A 265 -3.97 -0.66 -12.99
N PHE A 266 -3.96 -1.20 -14.22
CA PHE A 266 -3.27 -0.57 -15.34
C PHE A 266 -3.79 0.84 -15.57
N ARG A 267 -5.11 1.03 -15.67
CA ARG A 267 -5.76 2.32 -15.88
C ARG A 267 -5.44 3.31 -14.77
N TYR A 268 -5.51 2.85 -13.51
CA TYR A 268 -5.12 3.67 -12.35
C TYR A 268 -3.65 4.10 -12.42
N LEU A 269 -2.74 3.16 -12.70
CA LEU A 269 -1.32 3.46 -12.83
C LEU A 269 -1.05 4.38 -14.01
N LYS A 270 -1.64 4.14 -15.18
CA LYS A 270 -1.56 5.03 -16.33
C LYS A 270 -2.01 6.43 -15.95
N ASN A 271 -3.19 6.59 -15.35
CA ASN A 271 -3.66 7.90 -14.94
C ASN A 271 -2.74 8.56 -13.89
N THR A 272 -2.28 7.81 -12.89
CA THR A 272 -1.44 8.34 -11.80
C THR A 272 -0.03 8.67 -12.29
N CYS A 273 0.58 7.78 -13.08
CA CYS A 273 1.88 7.95 -13.68
C CYS A 273 1.88 8.92 -14.86
N MET A 274 0.73 9.29 -15.43
CA MET A 274 0.65 10.39 -16.40
C MET A 274 0.38 11.72 -15.69
N THR A 275 -0.42 11.72 -14.61
CA THR A 275 -0.75 12.94 -13.85
C THR A 275 0.40 13.39 -12.93
N ALA A 276 1.09 12.47 -12.26
CA ALA A 276 2.17 12.80 -11.34
C ALA A 276 3.42 13.43 -12.00
N PRO A 277 3.88 13.01 -13.20
CA PRO A 277 4.95 13.73 -13.90
C PRO A 277 4.45 15.00 -14.58
N ALA A 278 3.16 15.13 -14.91
CA ALA A 278 2.63 16.35 -15.51
C ALA A 278 2.81 17.57 -14.60
N LYS A 279 2.68 17.38 -13.28
CA LYS A 279 2.87 18.44 -12.27
C LYS A 279 4.19 18.26 -11.49
N ARG A 280 5.23 18.99 -11.89
CA ARG A 280 6.58 18.97 -11.28
C ARG A 280 6.71 19.80 -10.02
N ASP A 281 5.82 20.79 -9.85
CA ASP A 281 5.77 21.67 -8.69
C ASP A 281 4.29 22.02 -8.40
N PRO A 282 3.88 22.17 -7.12
CA PRO A 282 2.54 22.65 -6.76
C PRO A 282 2.13 23.95 -7.48
N ASN A 283 3.09 24.86 -7.71
CA ASN A 283 2.91 26.06 -8.50
C ASN A 283 3.01 25.75 -10.01
N VAL A 284 1.98 26.14 -10.76
CA VAL A 284 1.82 25.82 -12.18
C VAL A 284 2.94 26.41 -13.03
N LEU A 285 3.26 27.70 -12.84
CA LEU A 285 4.29 28.40 -13.61
C LEU A 285 5.67 27.81 -13.33
N LYS A 286 5.95 27.47 -12.08
CA LYS A 286 7.20 26.80 -11.70
C LYS A 286 7.28 25.39 -12.28
N SER A 287 6.16 24.65 -12.31
CA SER A 287 6.07 23.36 -12.99
C SER A 287 6.33 23.47 -14.50
N LEU A 288 5.78 24.50 -15.17
CA LEU A 288 6.01 24.78 -16.58
C LEU A 288 7.47 25.16 -16.87
N ALA A 289 8.09 25.96 -16.01
CA ALA A 289 9.51 26.31 -16.12
C ALA A 289 10.41 25.06 -16.01
N LEU A 290 10.10 24.14 -15.08
CA LEU A 290 10.80 22.86 -14.95
C LEU A 290 10.59 21.94 -16.16
N TRP A 291 9.43 22.01 -16.80
CA TRP A 291 9.17 21.32 -18.07
C TRP A 291 9.97 21.92 -19.21
N ASN A 292 10.02 23.24 -19.34
CA ASN A 292 10.83 23.93 -20.36
C ASN A 292 12.28 23.49 -20.31
N ALA A 293 12.89 23.53 -19.11
CA ALA A 293 14.28 23.15 -18.91
C ALA A 293 14.56 21.70 -19.35
N GLN A 294 13.64 20.77 -19.06
CA GLN A 294 13.80 19.39 -19.51
C GLN A 294 13.59 19.23 -21.03
N LEU A 295 12.57 19.88 -21.60
CA LEU A 295 12.28 19.81 -23.03
C LEU A 295 13.49 20.31 -23.86
N LEU A 296 14.06 21.44 -23.46
CA LEU A 296 15.30 21.98 -24.03
C LEU A 296 16.46 20.99 -23.91
N LYS A 297 16.64 20.36 -22.74
CA LYS A 297 17.67 19.33 -22.52
C LYS A 297 17.50 18.10 -23.45
N THR A 298 16.27 17.81 -23.86
CA THR A 298 15.95 16.72 -24.80
C THR A 298 15.91 17.16 -26.28
N ASN A 299 16.43 18.34 -26.62
CA ASN A 299 16.42 18.94 -27.97
C ASN A 299 15.03 19.24 -28.55
N TRP A 300 14.03 19.48 -27.70
CA TRP A 300 12.73 19.97 -28.17
C TRP A 300 12.78 21.49 -28.38
N SER A 301 12.02 21.99 -29.35
CA SER A 301 11.83 23.44 -29.52
C SER A 301 10.72 23.91 -28.58
N THR A 302 10.89 25.07 -27.94
CA THR A 302 9.92 25.61 -26.98
C THR A 302 9.71 27.11 -27.21
N LEU A 303 8.48 27.58 -27.08
CA LEU A 303 8.11 29.01 -27.00
C LEU A 303 7.44 29.23 -25.65
N VAL A 304 8.06 30.05 -24.80
CA VAL A 304 7.70 30.14 -23.39
C VAL A 304 7.66 31.60 -22.96
N ASP A 305 6.51 32.03 -22.46
CA ASP A 305 6.28 33.27 -21.72
C ASP A 305 5.41 32.96 -20.50
N LEU A 306 6.04 32.82 -19.32
CA LEU A 306 5.41 32.35 -18.08
C LEU A 306 5.10 33.52 -17.16
N GLN A 307 4.17 34.38 -17.57
CA GLN A 307 3.61 35.41 -16.70
C GLN A 307 2.53 34.81 -15.79
N ASP A 308 2.36 35.36 -14.58
CA ASP A 308 1.22 35.04 -13.70
C ASP A 308 -0.06 35.78 -14.15
N THR A 309 -0.39 35.65 -15.44
CA THR A 309 -1.54 36.28 -16.08
C THR A 309 -2.26 35.26 -16.97
N SER A 310 -3.45 35.63 -17.48
CA SER A 310 -4.17 34.82 -18.48
C SER A 310 -3.44 34.68 -19.81
N ASP A 311 -2.42 35.49 -20.04
CA ASP A 311 -1.80 35.68 -21.34
C ASP A 311 -0.49 34.90 -21.47
N PHE A 312 -0.18 34.05 -20.49
CA PHE A 312 1.01 33.20 -20.55
C PHE A 312 0.95 32.27 -21.77
N VAL A 313 2.11 32.02 -22.38
CA VAL A 313 2.25 31.11 -23.52
C VAL A 313 3.22 30.01 -23.13
N PHE A 314 2.81 28.76 -23.34
CA PHE A 314 3.70 27.62 -23.26
C PHE A 314 3.42 26.68 -24.42
N ALA A 315 4.27 26.73 -25.44
CA ALA A 315 4.22 25.86 -26.60
C ALA A 315 5.53 25.10 -26.75
N PHE A 316 5.45 23.89 -27.28
CA PHE A 316 6.62 23.06 -27.55
C PHE A 316 6.39 22.21 -28.80
N GLN A 317 7.49 21.79 -29.39
CA GLN A 317 7.52 20.98 -30.60
C GLN A 317 8.62 19.93 -30.47
N SER A 318 8.27 18.67 -30.67
CA SER A 318 9.23 17.57 -30.67
C SER A 318 10.17 17.65 -31.88
N THR A 319 11.34 17.02 -31.77
CA THR A 319 12.29 16.89 -32.88
C THR A 319 11.65 16.24 -34.12
N TRP A 320 10.80 15.23 -33.92
CA TRP A 320 10.05 14.59 -35.00
C TRP A 320 9.05 15.55 -35.64
N GLN A 321 8.26 16.29 -34.86
CA GLN A 321 7.31 17.26 -35.40
C GLN A 321 8.03 18.34 -36.22
N LYS A 322 9.18 18.83 -35.71
CA LYS A 322 10.04 19.77 -36.44
C LYS A 322 10.53 19.19 -37.76
N LYS A 323 10.98 17.94 -37.76
CA LYS A 323 11.42 17.22 -38.97
C LYS A 323 10.28 17.09 -39.99
N MET A 324 9.09 16.66 -39.55
CA MET A 324 7.91 16.53 -40.42
C MET A 324 7.48 17.87 -41.02
N LEU A 325 7.56 18.96 -40.27
CA LEU A 325 7.27 20.31 -40.79
C LEU A 325 8.30 20.79 -41.81
N LEU A 326 9.57 20.46 -41.62
CA LEU A 326 10.61 20.80 -42.60
C LEU A 326 10.49 19.97 -43.88
N GLU A 327 10.17 18.68 -43.76
CA GLU A 327 10.09 17.74 -44.88
C GLU A 327 8.78 17.87 -45.66
N HIS A 328 7.67 18.13 -44.98
CA HIS A 328 6.32 18.08 -45.56
C HIS A 328 5.48 19.35 -45.33
N GLY A 329 5.94 20.29 -44.50
CA GLY A 329 5.13 21.40 -44.00
C GLY A 329 5.09 22.66 -44.87
N ARG A 330 5.47 22.61 -46.16
CA ARG A 330 5.31 23.76 -47.05
C ARG A 330 3.82 24.12 -47.17
N GLY A 331 3.39 25.15 -46.44
CA GLY A 331 2.02 25.67 -46.46
C GLY A 331 1.08 25.16 -45.35
N MET A 332 1.55 24.38 -44.37
CA MET A 332 0.70 23.88 -43.27
C MET A 332 1.23 24.29 -41.89
N MET A 333 0.50 25.19 -41.22
CA MET A 333 0.59 25.36 -39.76
C MET A 333 -0.42 24.42 -39.11
N MET A 334 0.06 23.40 -38.39
CA MET A 334 -0.79 22.50 -37.61
C MET A 334 -0.78 22.92 -36.14
N LEU A 335 -1.81 23.66 -35.73
CA LEU A 335 -2.17 23.88 -34.33
C LEU A 335 -3.20 22.82 -33.94
N ASP A 336 -2.74 21.72 -33.35
CA ASP A 336 -3.64 20.68 -32.81
C ASP A 336 -4.14 21.13 -31.43
N ALA A 337 -5.35 21.70 -31.39
CA ALA A 337 -6.05 21.95 -30.14
C ALA A 337 -6.63 20.62 -29.65
N THR A 338 -6.02 20.04 -28.61
CA THR A 338 -6.53 18.79 -28.03
C THR A 338 -7.81 19.05 -27.24
N HIS A 339 -8.95 18.95 -27.93
CA HIS A 339 -10.25 18.82 -27.29
C HIS A 339 -10.23 17.49 -26.51
N ASN A 340 -10.26 17.58 -25.17
CA ASN A 340 -10.37 16.49 -24.17
C ASN A 340 -9.16 16.15 -23.27
N SER A 341 -8.06 16.92 -23.28
CA SER A 341 -6.92 16.68 -22.37
C SER A 341 -6.77 17.70 -21.22
N VAL A 342 -7.81 18.47 -20.91
CA VAL A 342 -7.67 19.64 -20.04
C VAL A 342 -7.76 19.25 -18.56
N GLN A 343 -6.62 19.25 -17.87
CA GLN A 343 -6.62 19.47 -16.42
C GLN A 343 -6.60 20.97 -16.15
N ASN A 344 -7.58 21.40 -15.36
CA ASN A 344 -7.76 22.80 -15.02
C ASN A 344 -6.89 23.14 -13.81
N TYR A 345 -5.97 24.07 -14.00
CA TYR A 345 -5.14 24.61 -12.94
C TYR A 345 -5.64 26.00 -12.53
N PHE A 346 -5.28 26.44 -11.33
CA PHE A 346 -5.65 27.76 -10.82
C PHE A 346 -4.40 28.64 -10.71
N LEU A 347 -4.47 29.85 -11.27
CA LEU A 347 -3.53 30.94 -10.99
C LEU A 347 -3.64 31.39 -9.54
N SER A 348 -2.69 32.22 -9.08
CA SER A 348 -2.70 32.85 -7.75
C SER A 348 -4.02 33.56 -7.41
N GLN A 349 -4.73 34.07 -8.42
CA GLN A 349 -6.03 34.73 -8.30
C GLN A 349 -7.25 33.80 -8.49
N GLY A 350 -7.06 32.48 -8.53
CA GLY A 350 -8.16 31.53 -8.74
C GLY A 350 -8.68 31.46 -10.19
N LYS A 351 -7.99 32.10 -11.15
CA LYS A 351 -8.30 32.00 -12.59
C LYS A 351 -7.89 30.64 -13.15
N LYS A 352 -8.73 30.09 -14.02
CA LYS A 352 -8.62 28.74 -14.57
C LYS A 352 -7.68 28.71 -15.78
N ILE A 353 -6.73 27.78 -15.80
CA ILE A 353 -5.82 27.52 -16.91
C ILE A 353 -5.99 26.10 -17.42
N SER A 354 -6.00 25.94 -18.73
CA SER A 354 -6.02 24.66 -19.42
C SER A 354 -4.60 24.25 -19.82
N LEU A 355 -4.07 23.17 -19.25
CA LEU A 355 -2.82 22.58 -19.73
C LEU A 355 -3.14 21.48 -20.76
N TYR A 356 -2.53 21.57 -21.94
CA TYR A 356 -2.68 20.57 -23.00
C TYR A 356 -1.50 19.58 -22.97
N GLN A 357 -1.79 18.29 -22.84
CA GLN A 357 -0.80 17.22 -23.01
C GLN A 357 -1.29 16.23 -24.06
N ARG A 358 -0.42 15.92 -25.04
CA ARG A 358 -0.57 14.75 -25.90
C ARG A 358 0.71 13.92 -25.82
N TRP A 359 0.53 12.63 -25.59
CA TRP A 359 1.51 11.60 -25.94
C TRP A 359 1.03 10.94 -27.22
N ALA A 360 1.83 11.00 -28.28
CA ALA A 360 1.59 10.24 -29.49
C ALA A 360 2.46 8.98 -29.44
N SER A 361 1.86 7.85 -29.10
CA SER A 361 2.38 6.55 -29.53
C SER A 361 1.85 6.33 -30.95
N TYR A 362 2.71 6.51 -31.94
CA TYR A 362 2.46 5.99 -33.28
C TYR A 362 3.29 4.72 -33.42
N ALA A 363 2.66 3.57 -33.17
CA ALA A 363 3.18 2.31 -33.66
C ALA A 363 3.16 2.38 -35.20
N ASN A 364 4.32 2.17 -35.82
CA ASN A 364 4.40 1.88 -37.24
C ASN A 364 3.52 0.67 -37.54
N ARG A 365 2.32 0.89 -38.07
CA ARG A 365 1.67 -0.09 -38.94
C ARG A 365 2.26 0.12 -40.33
N SER A 366 3.44 -0.44 -40.56
CA SER A 366 3.84 -0.83 -41.90
C SER A 366 2.94 -1.99 -42.33
N GLY A 367 2.35 -1.86 -43.52
CA GLY A 367 1.45 -2.84 -44.11
C GLY A 367 2.11 -4.14 -44.55
#